data_AF-A0A2G6HVW6-F1
#
_entry.id   AF-A0A2G6HVW6-F1
#
_cell.length_a   1.000
_cell.length_b   1.000
_cell.length_c   1.000
_cell.angle_alpha   90.00
_cell.angle_beta   90.00
_cell.angle_gamma   90.00
#
_symmetry.space_group_name_H-M   'P 1'
#
loop_
_entity.id
_entity.type
_entity.pdbx_description
1 polymer ?
#
loop_
_entity_poly.entity_id
_entity_poly.type
_entity_poly.pdbx_seq_one_letter_code
_entity_poly.pdbx_strand_id
1 'polypeptide(L)'
;MNKVILYNWKRKWQKVYFDPEDGKVTVIWFKRPADKGTGWAFRHKRKWYALRREKTELVFQTGKNKWFLNEVNMFSITKQPGKNNCIFRIFENKTMRLEVYFSSPERSIWNRLDPTFDHFDKEQQDFFSRVSQLSQDQKWQSDFIKQL
;
A
#
# COMPACT_ATOMS: atom_id res chain seq x y z
N MET A 1 -7.34 -5.45 22.69
CA MET A 1 -6.86 -4.68 21.52
C MET A 1 -5.99 -5.56 20.65
N ASN A 2 -6.53 -6.09 19.55
CA ASN A 2 -5.77 -6.89 18.60
C ASN A 2 -4.99 -5.98 17.64
N LYS A 3 -3.84 -5.46 18.09
CA LYS A 3 -2.96 -4.66 17.23
C LYS A 3 -2.26 -5.56 16.22
N VAL A 4 -2.33 -5.18 14.94
CA VAL A 4 -1.63 -5.87 13.86
C VAL A 4 -0.25 -5.25 13.68
N ILE A 5 0.78 -6.08 13.48
CA ILE A 5 2.15 -5.64 13.25
C ILE A 5 2.42 -5.61 11.75
N LEU A 6 2.70 -4.42 11.22
CA LEU A 6 2.99 -4.18 9.81
C LEU A 6 4.41 -3.63 9.64
N TYR A 7 5.03 -3.92 8.50
CA TYR A 7 6.28 -3.27 8.10
C TYR A 7 6.01 -1.88 7.55
N ASN A 8 6.85 -0.88 7.86
CA ASN A 8 6.74 0.40 7.17
C ASN A 8 7.27 0.28 5.74
N TRP A 9 6.42 0.60 4.76
CA TRP A 9 6.69 0.52 3.32
C TRP A 9 7.99 1.22 2.91
N LYS A 10 8.23 2.44 3.40
CA LYS A 10 9.42 3.22 3.03
C LYS A 10 10.63 2.99 3.92
N ARG A 11 10.44 2.36 5.08
CA ARG A 11 11.47 2.21 6.11
C ARG A 11 11.37 0.83 6.72
N LYS A 12 11.95 -0.17 6.05
CA LYS A 12 11.91 -1.58 6.49
C LYS A 12 12.40 -1.77 7.94
N TRP A 13 13.20 -0.85 8.45
CA TRP A 13 13.68 -0.77 9.83
C TRP A 13 12.67 -0.21 10.87
N GLN A 14 11.41 0.01 10.47
CA GLN A 14 10.34 0.47 11.35
C GLN A 14 9.14 -0.51 11.33
N LYS A 15 8.57 -0.76 12.51
CA LYS A 15 7.27 -1.42 12.67
C LYS A 15 6.16 -0.40 12.84
N VAL A 16 4.99 -0.78 12.37
CA VAL A 16 3.75 -0.04 12.51
C VAL A 16 2.75 -0.94 13.21
N TYR A 17 2.43 -0.61 14.47
CA TYR A 17 1.30 -1.21 15.18
C TYR A 17 0.05 -0.50 14.70
N PHE A 18 -0.78 -1.22 13.96
CA PHE A 18 -2.00 -0.72 13.40
C PHE A 18 -3.18 -1.33 14.15
N ASP A 19 -4.04 -0.49 14.71
CA ASP A 19 -5.30 -0.91 15.30
C ASP A 19 -6.36 -1.00 14.20
N PRO A 20 -6.84 -2.21 13.85
CA PRO A 20 -7.81 -2.37 12.78
C PRO A 20 -9.21 -1.85 13.14
N GLU A 21 -9.54 -1.61 14.40
CA GLU A 21 -10.87 -1.17 14.81
C GLU A 21 -11.08 0.34 14.63
N ASP A 22 -10.06 1.14 14.99
CA ASP A 22 -10.15 2.60 14.93
C ASP A 22 -9.11 3.25 14.00
N GLY A 23 -8.18 2.47 13.47
CA GLY A 23 -7.11 2.93 12.59
C GLY A 23 -6.00 3.70 13.31
N LYS A 24 -5.91 3.63 14.63
CA LYS A 24 -4.80 4.22 15.39
C LYS A 24 -3.49 3.53 15.02
N VAL A 25 -2.43 4.33 15.00
CA VAL A 25 -1.11 3.87 14.58
C VAL A 25 -0.04 4.28 15.55
N THR A 26 0.80 3.32 15.94
CA THR A 26 2.05 3.56 16.69
C THR A 26 3.23 3.07 15.86
N VAL A 27 4.23 3.92 15.66
CA VAL A 27 5.46 3.57 14.92
C VAL A 27 6.59 3.34 15.91
N ILE A 28 7.29 2.22 15.77
CA ILE A 28 8.43 1.86 16.63
C ILE A 28 9.64 1.51 15.77
N TRP A 29 10.82 1.97 16.17
CA TRP A 29 12.09 1.66 15.51
C TRP A 29 12.62 0.29 15.95
N PHE A 30 13.21 -0.46 15.02
CA PHE A 30 13.85 -1.74 15.34
C PHE A 30 15.21 -1.57 16.06
N LYS A 31 15.55 -2.54 16.92
CA LYS A 31 16.95 -2.93 17.20
C LYS A 31 17.42 -4.14 16.36
N ARG A 32 16.49 -4.97 15.85
CA ARG A 32 16.70 -6.12 14.91
C ARG A 32 15.41 -6.38 14.12
N PRO A 33 15.44 -6.84 12.86
CA PRO A 33 14.22 -7.23 12.13
C PRO A 33 13.51 -8.35 12.90
N ALA A 34 12.21 -8.22 13.10
CA ALA A 34 11.42 -9.27 13.74
C ALA A 34 10.79 -10.18 12.69
N ASP A 35 10.64 -11.44 13.08
CA ASP A 35 9.97 -12.47 12.31
C ASP A 35 8.48 -12.13 12.10
N LYS A 36 8.06 -12.12 10.82
CA LYS A 36 6.66 -12.25 10.36
C LYS A 36 5.73 -11.06 10.66
N GLY A 37 5.95 -9.94 9.99
CA GLY A 37 4.92 -8.90 9.83
C GLY A 37 3.83 -9.35 8.84
N THR A 38 2.56 -9.16 9.18
CA THR A 38 1.43 -9.67 8.37
C THR A 38 1.04 -8.74 7.22
N GLY A 39 1.92 -7.82 6.82
CA GLY A 39 1.66 -6.82 5.81
C GLY A 39 2.52 -5.57 5.94
N TRP A 40 2.07 -4.52 5.27
CA TRP A 40 2.78 -3.26 5.12
C TRP A 40 1.88 -2.07 5.47
N ALA A 41 2.49 -1.00 5.97
CA ALA A 41 1.85 0.26 6.24
C ALA A 41 2.60 1.41 5.60
N PHE A 42 1.85 2.39 5.09
CA PHE A 42 2.36 3.56 4.43
C PHE A 42 1.67 4.82 4.96
N ARG A 43 2.45 5.85 5.27
CA ARG A 43 1.92 7.16 5.69
C ARG A 43 1.97 8.14 4.54
N HIS A 44 0.82 8.68 4.19
CA HIS A 44 0.68 9.71 3.16
C HIS A 44 -0.28 10.82 3.60
N LYS A 45 0.11 12.08 3.44
CA LYS A 45 -0.66 13.26 3.87
C LYS A 45 -1.28 13.12 5.28
N ARG A 46 -0.46 12.69 6.24
CA ARG A 46 -0.84 12.42 7.65
C ARG A 46 -1.83 11.26 7.88
N LYS A 47 -2.34 10.61 6.83
CA LYS A 47 -3.15 9.39 6.94
C LYS A 47 -2.29 8.14 6.82
N TRP A 48 -2.70 7.09 7.49
CA TRP A 48 -2.10 5.77 7.39
C TRP A 48 -2.95 4.86 6.51
N TYR A 49 -2.24 4.11 5.69
CA TYR A 49 -2.79 3.10 4.80
C TYR A 49 -2.08 1.79 5.13
N ALA A 50 -2.83 0.71 5.19
CA ALA A 50 -2.32 -0.61 5.49
C ALA A 50 -2.73 -1.57 4.36
N LEU A 51 -1.79 -2.38 3.91
CA LEU A 51 -2.03 -3.55 3.08
C LEU A 51 -1.63 -4.76 3.91
N ARG A 52 -2.60 -5.57 4.33
CA ARG A 52 -2.34 -6.67 5.26
C ARG A 52 -3.07 -7.94 4.86
N ARG A 53 -2.53 -9.07 5.29
CA ARG A 53 -3.20 -10.36 5.21
C ARG A 53 -4.24 -10.47 6.32
N GLU A 54 -5.46 -10.84 5.97
CA GLU A 54 -6.50 -11.26 6.89
C GLU A 54 -6.93 -12.68 6.49
N LYS A 55 -6.57 -13.68 7.31
CA LYS A 55 -6.73 -15.10 7.00
C LYS A 55 -6.05 -15.49 5.68
N THR A 56 -6.79 -15.60 4.60
CA THR A 56 -6.34 -16.01 3.25
C THR A 56 -6.43 -14.89 2.24
N GLU A 57 -6.91 -13.71 2.61
CA GLU A 57 -7.17 -12.60 1.70
C GLU A 57 -6.29 -11.39 2.04
N LEU A 58 -6.03 -10.56 1.02
CA LEU A 58 -5.39 -9.26 1.22
C LEU A 58 -6.44 -8.18 1.46
N VAL A 59 -6.16 -7.31 2.42
CA VAL A 59 -7.03 -6.21 2.84
C VAL A 59 -6.26 -4.91 2.74
N PHE A 60 -6.83 -3.96 2.02
CA PHE A 60 -6.42 -2.56 2.07
C PHE A 60 -7.26 -1.83 3.11
N GLN A 61 -6.63 -1.08 4.00
CA GLN A 61 -7.32 -0.41 5.10
C GLN A 61 -6.78 1.01 5.32
N THR A 62 -7.68 1.95 5.62
CA THR A 62 -7.34 3.29 6.12
C THR A 62 -8.38 3.76 7.13
N GLY A 63 -7.92 4.11 8.33
CA GLY A 63 -8.84 4.38 9.44
C GLY A 63 -9.72 3.15 9.72
N LYS A 64 -11.04 3.39 9.84
CA LYS A 64 -12.07 2.36 10.01
C LYS A 64 -12.49 1.68 8.70
N ASN A 65 -12.10 2.24 7.55
CA ASN A 65 -12.55 1.75 6.25
C ASN A 65 -11.58 0.67 5.76
N LYS A 66 -12.12 -0.47 5.35
CA LYS A 66 -11.34 -1.59 4.80
C LYS A 66 -12.00 -2.14 3.54
N TRP A 67 -11.18 -2.60 2.60
CA TRP A 67 -11.59 -3.18 1.33
C TRP A 67 -10.71 -4.39 1.03
N PHE A 68 -11.34 -5.51 0.68
CA PHE A 68 -10.64 -6.72 0.28
C PHE A 68 -10.14 -6.58 -1.16
N LEU A 69 -8.96 -7.09 -1.46
CA LEU A 69 -8.41 -7.13 -2.83
C LEU A 69 -9.05 -8.30 -3.59
N ASN A 70 -10.34 -8.16 -3.92
CA ASN A 70 -11.14 -9.15 -4.63
C ASN A 70 -11.91 -8.51 -5.78
N GLU A 71 -12.71 -9.31 -6.49
CA GLU A 71 -13.44 -8.87 -7.68
C GLU A 71 -14.53 -7.81 -7.40
N VAL A 72 -14.94 -7.68 -6.14
CA VAL A 72 -15.96 -6.69 -5.73
C VAL A 72 -15.38 -5.28 -5.63
N ASN A 73 -14.11 -5.17 -5.23
CA ASN A 73 -13.44 -3.89 -5.01
C ASN A 73 -12.41 -3.64 -6.13
N MET A 74 -12.69 -2.67 -6.99
CA MET A 74 -11.78 -2.27 -8.04
C MET A 74 -10.84 -1.18 -7.55
N PHE A 75 -9.54 -1.45 -7.62
CA PHE A 75 -8.48 -0.49 -7.32
C PHE A 75 -7.86 -0.02 -8.63
N SER A 76 -7.76 1.29 -8.81
CA SER A 76 -7.22 1.87 -10.04
C SER A 76 -6.32 3.06 -9.77
N ILE A 77 -5.39 3.29 -10.70
CA ILE A 77 -4.54 4.47 -10.71
C ILE A 77 -4.69 5.18 -12.04
N THR A 78 -4.98 6.47 -11.96
CA THR A 78 -4.98 7.36 -13.12
C THR A 78 -3.80 8.32 -13.02
N LYS A 79 -2.97 8.36 -14.08
CA LYS A 79 -1.90 9.36 -14.23
C LYS A 79 -2.53 10.66 -14.75
N GLN A 80 -2.26 11.80 -14.11
CA GLN A 80 -2.71 13.09 -14.65
C GLN A 80 -1.75 13.57 -15.75
N PRO A 81 -2.22 13.87 -16.97
CA PRO A 81 -1.37 14.43 -18.02
C PRO A 81 -0.68 15.72 -17.54
N GLY A 82 0.62 15.87 -17.86
CA GLY A 82 1.39 17.09 -17.54
C GLY A 82 1.70 17.36 -16.06
N LYS A 83 1.23 16.55 -15.10
CA LYS A 83 1.46 16.76 -13.65
C LYS A 83 2.22 15.60 -13.03
N ASN A 84 3.07 15.81 -12.04
CA ASN A 84 3.73 14.70 -11.31
C ASN A 84 2.80 13.92 -10.37
N ASN A 85 1.49 14.19 -10.43
CA ASN A 85 0.50 13.60 -9.56
C ASN A 85 -0.24 12.43 -10.25
N CYS A 86 -0.59 11.46 -9.43
CA CYS A 86 -1.40 10.31 -9.73
C CYS A 86 -2.61 10.30 -8.79
N ILE A 87 -3.68 9.67 -9.22
CA ILE A 87 -4.89 9.50 -8.44
C ILE A 87 -5.12 8.01 -8.25
N PHE A 88 -5.09 7.55 -7.02
CA PHE A 88 -5.49 6.20 -6.63
C PHE A 88 -6.97 6.22 -6.23
N ARG A 89 -7.74 5.27 -6.74
CA ARG A 89 -9.18 5.16 -6.46
C ARG A 89 -9.58 3.74 -6.07
N ILE A 90 -10.56 3.66 -5.19
CA ILE A 90 -11.25 2.41 -4.85
C ILE A 90 -12.72 2.57 -5.20
N PHE A 91 -13.22 1.64 -5.99
CA PHE A 91 -14.64 1.50 -6.31
C PHE A 91 -15.17 0.21 -5.72
N GLU A 92 -16.29 0.29 -5.01
CA GLU A 92 -17.04 -0.86 -4.50
C GLU A 92 -18.39 -0.85 -5.21
N ASN A 93 -18.71 -1.91 -5.96
CA ASN A 93 -19.95 -1.99 -6.74
C ASN A 93 -20.19 -0.74 -7.62
N LYS A 94 -19.16 -0.30 -8.35
CA LYS A 94 -19.15 0.91 -9.21
C LYS A 94 -19.29 2.25 -8.46
N THR A 95 -19.41 2.26 -7.13
CA THR A 95 -19.44 3.48 -6.32
C THR A 95 -18.03 3.83 -5.84
N MET A 96 -17.59 5.06 -6.10
CA MET A 96 -16.29 5.53 -5.59
C MET A 96 -16.34 5.67 -4.07
N ARG A 97 -15.44 4.95 -3.37
CA ARG A 97 -15.34 4.96 -1.90
C ARG A 97 -14.13 5.71 -1.38
N LEU A 98 -13.06 5.75 -2.18
CA LEU A 98 -11.81 6.40 -1.81
C LEU A 98 -11.16 7.01 -3.03
N GLU A 99 -10.63 8.23 -2.86
CA GLU A 99 -9.75 8.89 -3.81
C GLU A 99 -8.53 9.46 -3.08
N VAL A 100 -7.33 9.16 -3.58
CA VAL A 100 -6.06 9.61 -3.00
C VAL A 100 -5.18 10.21 -4.08
N TYR A 101 -4.86 11.50 -3.94
CA TYR A 101 -3.87 12.17 -4.76
C TYR A 101 -2.47 11.98 -4.16
N PHE A 102 -1.56 11.43 -4.94
CA PHE A 102 -0.17 11.19 -4.55
C PHE A 102 0.79 11.52 -5.69
N SER A 103 2.06 11.76 -5.36
CA SER A 103 3.10 12.00 -6.37
C SER A 103 3.90 10.71 -6.54
N SER A 104 3.98 10.21 -7.77
CA SER A 104 4.72 8.97 -8.06
C SER A 104 6.20 9.28 -8.31
N PRO A 105 7.15 8.52 -7.73
CA PRO A 105 8.59 8.69 -7.94
C PRO A 105 8.98 8.66 -9.43
N GLU A 106 8.31 7.83 -10.24
CA GLU A 106 8.48 7.72 -11.71
C GLU A 106 8.37 9.08 -12.43
N ARG A 107 7.64 10.03 -11.84
CA ARG A 107 7.42 11.35 -12.45
C ARG A 107 8.40 12.40 -11.95
N SER A 108 9.23 12.08 -10.96
CA SER A 108 10.36 12.91 -10.54
C SER A 108 11.32 13.10 -11.72
N ILE A 109 11.72 14.35 -11.97
CA ILE A 109 12.70 14.66 -13.03
C ILE A 109 14.01 13.90 -12.77
N TRP A 110 14.40 13.78 -11.51
CA TRP A 110 15.59 13.04 -11.09
C TRP A 110 15.54 11.56 -11.49
N ASN A 111 14.39 10.89 -11.33
CA ASN A 111 14.26 9.47 -11.67
C ASN A 111 14.13 9.24 -13.18
N ARG A 112 13.68 10.24 -13.97
CA ARG A 112 13.67 10.12 -15.44
C ARG A 112 15.07 10.26 -16.06
N LEU A 113 15.97 10.94 -15.34
CA LEU A 113 17.36 11.11 -15.74
C LEU A 113 18.26 10.00 -15.19
N ASP A 114 17.72 9.14 -14.32
CA ASP A 114 18.42 7.98 -13.79
C ASP A 114 18.23 6.78 -14.75
N PRO A 115 19.28 6.35 -15.47
CA PRO A 115 19.19 5.23 -16.40
C PRO A 115 19.02 3.87 -15.70
N THR A 116 19.21 3.82 -14.37
CA THR A 116 19.04 2.61 -13.58
C THR A 116 17.64 2.45 -13.01
N PHE A 117 16.82 3.50 -13.05
CA PHE A 117 15.45 3.46 -12.52
C PHE A 117 14.54 2.60 -13.40
N ASP A 118 14.17 1.43 -12.90
CA ASP A 118 13.39 0.44 -13.66
C ASP A 118 11.97 0.21 -13.09
N HIS A 119 11.28 -0.80 -13.63
CA HIS A 119 9.94 -1.18 -13.18
C HIS A 119 9.94 -1.70 -11.72
N PHE A 120 11.01 -2.37 -11.30
CA PHE A 120 11.15 -2.93 -9.97
C PHE A 120 11.35 -1.83 -8.92
N ASP A 121 12.10 -0.78 -9.25
CA ASP A 121 12.23 0.42 -8.40
C ASP A 121 10.88 1.10 -8.18
N LYS A 122 10.07 1.19 -9.24
CA LYS A 122 8.72 1.74 -9.15
C LYS A 122 7.83 0.93 -8.21
N GLU A 123 7.83 -0.39 -8.35
CA GLU A 123 7.01 -1.28 -7.52
C GLU A 123 7.41 -1.25 -6.05
N GLN A 124 8.70 -1.10 -5.76
CA GLN A 124 9.19 -0.97 -4.38
C GLN A 124 8.89 0.41 -3.78
N GLN A 125 8.91 1.47 -4.59
CA GLN A 125 8.80 2.84 -4.07
C GLN A 125 7.37 3.36 -3.99
N ASP A 126 6.43 2.80 -4.76
CA ASP A 126 5.06 3.31 -4.88
C ASP A 126 4.00 2.34 -4.33
N PHE A 127 3.66 2.55 -3.05
CA PHE A 127 2.71 1.75 -2.30
C PHE A 127 1.35 1.60 -3.00
N PHE A 128 0.79 2.69 -3.54
CA PHE A 128 -0.53 2.64 -4.18
C PHE A 128 -0.47 1.86 -5.49
N SER A 129 0.61 2.03 -6.25
CA SER A 129 0.87 1.24 -7.47
C SER A 129 0.92 -0.25 -7.16
N ARG A 130 1.63 -0.65 -6.09
CA ARG A 130 1.66 -2.05 -5.67
C ARG A 130 0.27 -2.59 -5.31
N VAL A 131 -0.52 -1.84 -4.54
CA VAL A 131 -1.88 -2.25 -4.15
C VAL A 131 -2.74 -2.46 -5.41
N SER A 132 -2.68 -1.55 -6.38
CA SER A 132 -3.44 -1.64 -7.62
C SER A 132 -3.03 -2.82 -8.51
N GLN A 133 -1.74 -3.20 -8.53
CA GLN A 133 -1.28 -4.38 -9.27
C GLN A 133 -1.75 -5.66 -8.58
N LEU A 134 -1.58 -5.75 -7.26
CA LEU A 134 -2.01 -6.91 -6.49
C LEU A 134 -3.51 -7.14 -6.66
N SER A 135 -4.34 -6.11 -6.69
CA SER A 135 -5.78 -6.30 -6.91
C SER A 135 -6.15 -6.89 -8.28
N GLN A 136 -5.26 -6.81 -9.28
CA GLN A 136 -5.53 -7.24 -10.66
C GLN A 136 -5.04 -8.67 -10.97
N ASP A 137 -4.08 -9.19 -10.22
CA ASP A 137 -3.44 -10.48 -10.49
C ASP A 137 -3.49 -11.41 -9.25
N GLN A 138 -4.34 -12.43 -9.32
CA GLN A 138 -4.50 -13.42 -8.23
C GLN A 138 -3.23 -14.24 -7.94
N LYS A 139 -2.39 -14.48 -8.96
CA LYS A 139 -1.11 -15.19 -8.78
C LYS A 139 -0.17 -14.31 -7.96
N TRP A 140 -0.08 -13.03 -8.29
CA TRP A 140 0.73 -12.08 -7.54
C TRP A 140 0.23 -11.89 -6.11
N GLN A 141 -1.09 -11.88 -5.89
CA GLN A 141 -1.65 -11.87 -4.53
C GLN A 141 -1.19 -13.09 -3.73
N SER A 142 -1.30 -14.28 -4.33
CA SER A 142 -0.93 -15.55 -3.68
C SER A 142 0.55 -15.58 -3.33
N ASP A 143 1.42 -15.13 -4.23
CA ASP A 143 2.86 -15.10 -4.00
C ASP A 143 3.25 -14.04 -2.96
N PHE A 144 2.56 -12.89 -2.96
CA PHE A 144 2.75 -11.88 -1.92
C PHE A 144 2.31 -12.38 -0.54
N ILE A 145 1.18 -13.10 -0.45
CA ILE A 145 0.69 -13.71 0.79
C ILE A 145 1.70 -14.72 1.37
N LYS A 146 2.42 -15.46 0.52
CA LYS A 146 3.48 -16.39 0.96
C LYS A 146 4.71 -15.69 1.51
N GLN A 147 4.95 -14.43 1.12
CA GLN A 147 6.09 -13.62 1.58
C GLN A 147 5.82 -12.90 2.91
N LEU A 148 4.56 -12.87 3.37
CA LEU A 148 4.13 -12.29 4.65
C LEU A 148 4.08 -13.36 5.77
#